data_AF-A0A7X1L711-F1
#
_entry.id   AF-A0A7X1L711-F1
#
_cell.length_a   1.000
_cell.length_b   1.000
_cell.length_c   1.000
_cell.angle_alpha   90.00
_cell.angle_beta   90.00
_cell.angle_gamma   90.00
#
_symmetry.space_group_name_H-M   'P 1'
#
loop_
_entity.id
_entity.type
_entity.pdbx_description
1 polymer ?
#
loop_
_entity_poly.entity_id
_entity_poly.type
_entity_poly.pdbx_seq_one_letter_code
_entity_poly.pdbx_strand_id
1 'polypeptide(L)'
;MMETTEKLRTTAIALFPEATADEDCREIIDRLAAEKHLAGFRTLLRNTVLSDGSKRTYVKFTKVIPRNDFGTGWVVNITSKLFDVGYEDVAWRLTRIKPAVEGEDTTTESFPAERFKEALADDEETPG
;
A
#
# COMPACT_ATOMS: atom_id res chain seq x y z
N MET A 1 23.82 -18.50 18.89
CA MET A 1 23.13 -18.48 17.58
C MET A 1 22.30 -17.22 17.55
N MET A 2 22.52 -16.33 16.58
CA MET A 2 21.61 -15.20 16.37
C MET A 2 20.35 -15.77 15.73
N GLU A 3 19.20 -15.67 16.41
CA GLU A 3 17.92 -16.01 15.81
C GLU A 3 17.66 -15.03 14.66
N THR A 4 17.76 -15.53 13.44
CA THR A 4 17.41 -14.75 12.26
C THR A 4 15.89 -14.55 12.28
N THR A 5 15.45 -13.46 12.89
CA THR A 5 14.03 -13.14 13.03
C THR A 5 13.43 -13.00 11.64
N GLU A 6 12.48 -13.88 11.30
CA GLU A 6 11.77 -13.85 10.02
C GLU A 6 11.10 -12.48 9.86
N LYS A 7 11.30 -11.82 8.70
CA LYS A 7 10.74 -10.50 8.41
C LYS A 7 9.67 -10.61 7.33
N LEU A 8 8.65 -9.76 7.44
CA LEU A 8 7.58 -9.61 6.46
C LEU A 8 7.66 -8.21 5.85
N ARG A 9 7.48 -8.13 4.53
CA ARG A 9 7.18 -6.88 3.85
C ARG A 9 5.66 -6.76 3.78
N THR A 10 5.14 -5.70 4.35
CA THR A 10 3.75 -5.28 4.20
C THR A 10 3.72 -4.15 3.18
N THR A 11 2.78 -4.20 2.25
CA THR A 11 2.58 -3.15 1.27
C THR A 11 1.10 -2.82 1.19
N ALA A 12 0.73 -1.56 1.43
CA ALA A 12 -0.58 -1.02 1.09
C ALA A 12 -0.44 -0.08 -0.11
N ILE A 13 -1.39 -0.13 -1.02
CA ILE A 13 -1.45 0.75 -2.18
C ILE A 13 -2.81 1.45 -2.13
N ALA A 14 -2.84 2.71 -2.50
CA ALA A 14 -4.08 3.46 -2.60
C ALA A 14 -4.07 4.29 -3.89
N LEU A 15 -5.18 4.27 -4.63
CA LEU A 15 -5.40 5.18 -5.76
C LEU A 15 -6.05 6.46 -5.27
N PHE A 16 -5.55 7.58 -5.77
CA PHE A 16 -6.13 8.88 -5.51
C PHE A 16 -7.37 9.09 -6.40
N PRO A 17 -8.37 9.85 -5.90
CA PRO A 17 -9.37 10.46 -6.75
C PRO A 17 -8.72 11.24 -7.91
N GLU A 18 -9.36 11.24 -9.07
CA GLU A 18 -8.81 11.82 -10.31
C GLU A 18 -8.47 13.32 -10.18
N ALA A 19 -9.11 14.01 -9.24
CA ALA A 19 -8.93 15.44 -9.00
C ALA A 19 -7.94 15.77 -7.86
N THR A 20 -7.29 14.80 -7.22
CA THR A 20 -6.39 15.09 -6.09
C THR A 20 -5.08 15.72 -6.56
N ALA A 21 -4.70 16.86 -5.99
CA ALA A 21 -3.43 17.50 -6.30
C ALA A 21 -2.26 16.78 -5.62
N ASP A 22 -1.07 16.82 -6.23
CA ASP A 22 0.15 16.22 -5.68
C ASP A 22 0.52 16.76 -4.29
N GLU A 23 0.15 18.02 -3.99
CA GLU A 23 0.36 18.65 -2.68
C GLU A 23 -0.52 18.01 -1.60
N ASP A 24 -1.81 17.83 -1.89
CA ASP A 24 -2.76 17.14 -1.00
C ASP A 24 -2.32 15.70 -0.75
N CYS A 25 -1.79 15.02 -1.78
CA CYS A 25 -1.24 13.68 -1.66
C CYS A 25 -0.11 13.63 -0.61
N ARG A 26 0.77 14.63 -0.62
CA ARG A 26 1.91 14.70 0.30
C ARG A 26 1.48 15.04 1.72
N GLU A 27 0.55 15.98 1.88
CA GLU A 27 0.01 16.33 3.21
C GLU A 27 -0.59 15.11 3.91
N ILE A 28 -1.34 14.29 3.17
CA ILE A 28 -1.89 13.04 3.71
C ILE A 28 -0.78 12.08 4.12
N ILE A 29 0.23 11.88 3.26
CA ILE A 29 1.36 10.99 3.56
C ILE A 29 2.08 11.44 4.83
N ASP A 30 2.34 12.75 4.97
CA ASP A 30 3.03 13.32 6.12
C ASP A 30 2.20 13.15 7.40
N ARG A 31 0.89 13.36 7.32
CA ARG A 31 -0.04 13.12 8.43
C ARG A 31 -0.02 11.66 8.88
N LEU A 32 -0.09 10.71 7.95
CA LEU A 32 -0.01 9.28 8.25
C LEU A 32 1.35 8.89 8.85
N ALA A 33 2.44 9.53 8.41
CA ALA A 33 3.78 9.29 8.92
C ALA A 33 3.96 9.79 10.37
N ALA A 34 3.23 10.83 10.75
CA ALA A 34 3.22 11.36 12.12
C ALA A 34 2.46 10.47 13.12
N GLU A 35 1.59 9.57 12.64
CA GLU A 35 0.88 8.63 13.51
C GLU A 35 1.83 7.54 14.04
N LYS A 36 2.09 7.57 15.35
CA LYS A 36 3.06 6.67 16.02
C LYS A 36 2.88 5.19 15.68
N HIS A 37 1.64 4.73 15.51
CA HIS A 37 1.33 3.33 15.22
C HIS A 37 1.50 2.96 13.73
N LEU A 38 1.55 3.96 12.84
CA LEU A 38 1.76 3.78 11.40
C LEU A 38 3.21 4.04 10.98
N ALA A 39 3.94 4.89 11.70
CA ALA A 39 5.29 5.36 11.37
C ALA A 39 6.29 4.26 10.92
N GLY A 40 7.32 4.67 10.19
CA GLY A 40 8.40 3.80 9.71
C GLY A 40 8.13 3.08 8.39
N PHE A 41 7.13 3.53 7.63
CA PHE A 41 6.92 3.10 6.25
C PHE A 41 7.75 3.94 5.27
N ARG A 42 7.98 3.39 4.09
CA ARG A 42 8.45 4.10 2.90
C ARG A 42 7.28 4.34 1.96
N THR A 43 7.31 5.45 1.24
CA THR A 43 6.29 5.78 0.22
C THR A 43 6.88 5.85 -1.17
N LEU A 44 6.06 5.49 -2.15
CA LEU A 44 6.30 5.75 -3.57
C LEU A 44 5.02 6.34 -4.15
N LEU A 45 5.11 7.56 -4.68
CA LEU A 45 4.03 8.22 -5.41
C LEU A 45 4.29 8.09 -6.91
N ARG A 46 3.30 7.64 -7.68
CA ARG A 46 3.42 7.52 -9.15
C ARG A 46 2.10 7.80 -9.83
N ASN A 47 2.20 8.36 -11.03
CA ASN A 47 1.07 8.48 -11.95
C ASN A 47 0.99 7.21 -12.80
N THR A 48 -0.22 6.71 -12.99
CA THR A 48 -0.53 5.55 -13.82
C THR A 48 -1.63 5.90 -14.80
N VAL A 49 -1.69 5.17 -15.91
CA VAL A 49 -2.77 5.25 -16.89
C VAL A 49 -3.60 3.98 -16.70
N LEU A 50 -4.89 4.14 -16.45
CA LEU A 50 -5.82 3.02 -16.32
C LEU A 50 -6.25 2.51 -17.70
N SER A 51 -6.89 1.35 -17.73
CA SER A 51 -7.35 0.69 -18.97
C SER A 51 -8.38 1.51 -19.76
N ASP A 52 -9.14 2.37 -19.08
CA ASP A 52 -10.06 3.35 -19.69
C ASP A 52 -9.35 4.60 -20.25
N GLY A 53 -8.02 4.67 -20.14
CA GLY A 53 -7.20 5.81 -20.57
C GLY A 53 -7.13 6.97 -19.57
N SER A 54 -7.87 6.90 -18.44
CA SER A 54 -7.77 7.90 -17.39
C SER A 54 -6.40 7.85 -16.71
N LYS A 55 -5.92 9.02 -16.25
CA LYS A 55 -4.67 9.13 -15.50
C LYS A 55 -5.00 9.27 -14.04
N ARG A 56 -4.41 8.42 -13.21
CA ARG A 56 -4.58 8.47 -11.75
C ARG A 56 -3.24 8.45 -11.05
N THR A 57 -3.17 9.11 -9.91
CA THR A 57 -2.03 9.00 -9.00
C THR A 57 -2.29 7.82 -8.08
N TYR A 58 -1.25 7.06 -7.75
CA TYR A 58 -1.29 6.09 -6.66
C TYR A 58 -0.12 6.29 -5.72
N VAL A 59 -0.33 5.94 -4.45
CA VAL A 59 0.70 5.86 -3.44
C VAL A 59 0.86 4.42 -2.97
N LYS A 60 2.11 4.00 -2.79
CA LYS A 60 2.48 2.70 -2.22
C LYS A 60 3.19 2.94 -0.90
N PHE A 61 2.62 2.43 0.19
CA PHE A 61 3.20 2.41 1.52
C PHE A 61 3.82 1.04 1.78
N THR A 62 5.11 1.00 2.12
CA THR A 62 5.82 -0.26 2.37
C THR A 62 6.50 -0.23 3.73
N LYS A 63 6.25 -1.25 4.56
CA LYS A 63 6.91 -1.41 5.85
C LYS A 63 7.42 -2.83 6.02
N VAL A 64 8.65 -2.95 6.52
CA VAL A 64 9.23 -4.24 6.91
C VAL A 64 9.05 -4.40 8.40
N ILE A 65 8.40 -5.48 8.81
CA ILE A 65 8.12 -5.81 10.21
C ILE A 65 8.65 -7.20 10.55
N PRO A 66 9.08 -7.45 11.80
CA PRO A 66 9.24 -8.81 12.30
C PRO A 66 7.94 -9.60 12.13
N ARG A 67 8.02 -10.90 11.81
CA ARG A 67 6.84 -11.75 11.66
C ARG A 67 5.96 -11.77 12.91
N ASN A 68 6.58 -11.76 14.08
CA ASN A 68 5.87 -11.75 15.36
C ASN A 68 5.06 -10.47 15.57
N ASP A 69 5.41 -9.39 14.88
CA ASP A 69 4.71 -8.11 14.95
C ASP A 69 3.56 -8.02 13.94
N PHE A 70 3.32 -9.03 13.10
CA PHE A 70 2.19 -9.02 12.16
C PHE A 70 0.84 -8.85 12.87
N GLY A 71 0.70 -9.41 14.07
CA GLY A 71 -0.51 -9.27 14.89
C GLY A 71 -0.85 -7.83 15.28
N THR A 72 0.09 -6.88 15.13
CA THR A 72 -0.18 -5.45 15.31
C THR A 72 -1.08 -4.86 14.22
N GLY A 73 -1.33 -5.59 13.14
CA GLY A 73 -2.30 -5.23 12.12
C GLY A 73 -1.93 -3.97 11.34
N TRP A 74 -0.64 -3.63 11.23
CA TRP A 74 -0.19 -2.38 10.59
C TRP A 74 -0.84 -2.13 9.22
N VAL A 75 -0.91 -3.17 8.38
CA VAL A 75 -1.46 -3.07 7.03
C VAL A 75 -2.98 -2.82 7.03
N VAL A 76 -3.69 -3.37 8.01
CA VAL A 76 -5.12 -3.12 8.21
C VAL A 76 -5.33 -1.69 8.68
N ASN A 77 -4.54 -1.24 9.67
CA ASN A 77 -4.65 0.11 10.23
C ASN A 77 -4.37 1.18 9.17
N ILE A 78 -3.32 1.04 8.36
CA ILE A 78 -3.05 2.01 7.30
C ILE A 78 -4.12 1.99 6.22
N THR A 79 -4.67 0.82 5.87
CA THR A 79 -5.78 0.71 4.91
C THR A 79 -7.03 1.40 5.42
N SER A 80 -7.41 1.20 6.69
CA SER A 80 -8.54 1.92 7.30
C SER A 80 -8.33 3.43 7.29
N LYS A 81 -7.12 3.90 7.59
CA LYS A 81 -6.80 5.33 7.57
C LYS A 81 -6.82 5.94 6.19
N LEU A 82 -6.44 5.17 5.17
CA LEU A 82 -6.59 5.59 3.78
C LEU A 82 -8.08 5.68 3.42
N PHE A 83 -8.90 4.72 3.82
CA PHE A 83 -10.34 4.81 3.62
C PHE A 83 -10.95 6.05 4.31
N ASP A 84 -10.59 6.31 5.56
CA ASP A 84 -11.08 7.46 6.36
C ASP A 84 -10.83 8.82 5.70
N VAL A 85 -9.81 8.93 4.86
CA VAL A 85 -9.39 10.19 4.24
C VAL A 85 -9.77 10.26 2.74
N GLY A 86 -10.65 9.35 2.29
CA GLY A 86 -11.27 9.40 0.97
C GLY A 86 -10.57 8.58 -0.11
N TYR A 87 -9.71 7.62 0.24
CA TYR A 87 -9.20 6.66 -0.73
C TYR A 87 -10.19 5.51 -0.85
N GLU A 88 -10.95 5.54 -1.95
CA GLU A 88 -11.99 4.54 -2.25
C GLU A 88 -11.37 3.18 -2.60
N ASP A 89 -10.25 3.21 -3.32
CA ASP A 89 -9.57 2.03 -3.81
C ASP A 89 -8.27 1.77 -3.03
N VAL A 90 -8.32 0.84 -2.06
CA VAL A 90 -7.16 0.42 -1.27
C VAL A 90 -7.00 -1.10 -1.29
N ALA A 91 -5.79 -1.58 -1.57
CA ALA A 91 -5.44 -2.99 -1.52
C ALA A 91 -4.07 -3.17 -0.89
N TRP A 92 -3.83 -4.36 -0.35
CA TRP A 92 -2.58 -4.65 0.33
C TRP A 92 -2.08 -6.07 0.07
N ARG A 93 -0.77 -6.24 0.26
CA ARG A 93 -0.10 -7.54 0.18
C ARG A 93 0.88 -7.75 1.34
N LEU A 94 1.11 -9.02 1.63
CA LEU A 94 2.13 -9.49 2.55
C LEU A 94 3.14 -10.36 1.81
N THR A 95 4.43 -10.12 2.01
CA THR A 95 5.51 -10.89 1.37
C THR A 95 6.52 -11.32 2.41
N ARG A 96 6.84 -12.62 2.49
CA ARG A 96 7.92 -13.12 3.35
C ARG A 96 9.26 -12.73 2.74
N ILE A 97 10.16 -12.12 3.54
CA ILE A 97 11.48 -11.72 3.08
C ILE A 97 12.50 -12.72 3.63
N LYS A 98 13.34 -13.30 2.76
CA LYS A 98 14.47 -14.13 3.19
C LYS A 98 15.51 -13.24 3.90
N PRO A 99 16.25 -13.74 4.91
CA PRO A 99 17.21 -12.95 5.69
C PRO A 99 18.41 -12.33 4.97
N ALA A 100 18.49 -12.42 3.65
CA ALA A 100 19.59 -11.89 2.86
C ALA A 100 19.05 -11.11 1.65
N VAL A 101 18.42 -9.97 1.91
CA VAL A 101 18.36 -8.81 0.99
C VAL A 101 18.24 -7.55 1.86
N GLU A 102 19.24 -7.29 2.71
CA GLU A 102 19.43 -5.95 3.27
C GLU A 102 20.07 -5.10 2.16
N GLY A 103 19.28 -4.23 1.52
CA GLY A 103 19.83 -3.18 0.68
C GLY A 103 19.03 -2.84 -0.57
N GLU A 104 18.37 -3.80 -1.20
CA GLU A 104 17.69 -3.54 -2.46
C GLU A 104 16.18 -3.66 -2.32
N ASP A 105 15.52 -2.52 -2.46
CA ASP A 105 14.12 -2.44 -2.85
C ASP A 105 13.98 -2.96 -4.29
N THR A 106 14.19 -4.27 -4.50
CA THR A 106 14.03 -4.92 -5.81
C THR A 106 12.56 -5.05 -6.22
N THR A 107 11.62 -4.48 -5.45
CA THR A 107 10.23 -4.38 -5.89
C THR A 107 10.03 -3.17 -6.82
N THR A 108 10.69 -3.23 -7.98
CA THR A 108 10.39 -2.49 -9.21
C THR A 108 9.08 -2.93 -9.86
N GLU A 109 8.39 -3.94 -9.31
CA GLU A 109 7.05 -4.28 -9.72
C GLU A 109 6.07 -3.17 -9.30
N SER A 110 5.85 -2.29 -10.26
CA SER A 110 4.65 -1.49 -10.41
C SER A 110 3.48 -2.49 -10.40
N PHE A 111 2.69 -2.49 -9.34
CA PHE A 111 1.43 -3.21 -9.37
C PHE A 111 0.60 -2.67 -10.54
N PRO A 112 0.05 -3.51 -11.41
CA PRO A 112 -0.90 -3.03 -12.40
C PRO A 112 -2.10 -2.48 -11.63
N ALA A 113 -2.38 -1.18 -11.75
CA ALA A 113 -3.58 -0.58 -11.17
C ALA A 113 -4.87 -1.26 -11.69
N GLU A 114 -4.78 -1.97 -12.82
CA GLU A 114 -5.83 -2.82 -13.37
C GLU A 114 -6.18 -4.00 -12.44
N ARG A 115 -5.19 -4.56 -11.72
CA ARG A 115 -5.44 -5.61 -10.70
C ARG A 115 -6.13 -5.06 -9.46
N PHE A 116 -6.10 -3.74 -9.26
CA PHE A 116 -6.88 -3.06 -8.24
C PHE A 116 -8.35 -3.05 -8.62
N LYS A 117 -8.68 -2.58 -9.83
CA LYS A 117 -10.05 -2.61 -10.34
C LYS A 117 -10.61 -4.04 -10.45
N GLU A 118 -9.86 -5.04 -10.89
CA GLU A 118 -10.36 -6.43 -10.90
C GLU A 118 -10.61 -7.02 -9.50
N ALA A 119 -9.89 -6.55 -8.47
CA ALA A 119 -10.04 -7.02 -7.09
C ALA A 119 -11.02 -6.17 -6.26
N LEU A 120 -11.42 -5.01 -6.78
CA LEU A 120 -12.30 -4.01 -6.14
C LEU A 120 -13.58 -3.73 -6.92
N ALA A 121 -13.68 -4.20 -8.17
CA ALA A 121 -14.96 -4.33 -8.84
C ALA A 121 -15.81 -5.18 -7.89
N ASP A 122 -16.89 -4.58 -7.38
CA ASP A 122 -17.86 -5.25 -6.55
C ASP A 122 -18.18 -6.65 -7.10
N ASP A 123 -18.58 -7.54 -6.21
CA ASP A 123 -19.53 -8.60 -6.53
C ASP A 123 -20.82 -7.94 -7.07
N GLU A 124 -20.77 -7.23 -8.20
CA GLU A 124 -21.95 -6.95 -9.02
C GLU A 124 -22.45 -8.31 -9.43
N GLU A 125 -23.41 -8.79 -8.63
CA GLU A 125 -24.32 -9.90 -8.85
C GLU A 125 -23.88 -10.84 -9.96
N THR A 126 -23.41 -12.04 -9.62
CA THR A 126 -23.66 -13.17 -10.50
C THR A 126 -25.16 -13.50 -10.35
N PRO A 127 -26.07 -13.21 -11.29
CA PRO A 127 -27.31 -13.96 -11.32
C PRO A 127 -26.99 -15.28 -12.02
N GLY A 128 -26.80 -16.35 -11.23
CA GLY A 128 -26.66 -17.70 -11.78
C GLY A 128 -25.85 -18.64 -10.92
#